data_AF-A0A973ST94-F1
#
_entry.id   AF-A0A973ST94-F1
#
_cell.length_a   1.000
_cell.length_b   1.000
_cell.length_c   1.000
_cell.angle_alpha   90.00
_cell.angle_beta   90.00
_cell.angle_gamma   90.00
#
_symmetry.space_group_name_H-M   'P 1'
#
loop_
_entity.id
_entity.type
_entity.pdbx_description
1 polymer ?
#
loop_
_entity_poly.entity_id
_entity_poly.type
_entity_poly.pdbx_seq_one_letter_code
_entity_poly.pdbx_strand_id
1 'polypeptide(L)'
;MIRKFVGAVAAALALIAGLWLMIAPFALGTQADGADWTDPTLSEFWTGLGVAVVGLIGIVAFVAAIYEDLLKRGLVVKRERPAPEPEAPAVVAPQGASSAELASLLAPLVEALREDMQNTGRSGDHRQNGTTTLVGVEENR
;
A
#
# COMPACT_ATOMS: atom_id res chain seq x y z
N MET A 1 1.85 -13.93 -20.23
CA MET A 1 1.26 -13.91 -18.87
C MET A 1 0.84 -15.30 -18.40
N ILE A 2 0.12 -16.08 -19.22
CA ILE A 2 -0.34 -17.45 -18.89
C ILE A 2 0.76 -18.34 -18.27
N ARG A 3 1.98 -18.35 -18.83
CA ARG A 3 3.09 -19.19 -18.35
C ARG A 3 3.60 -18.81 -16.94
N LYS A 4 3.67 -17.50 -16.65
CA LYS A 4 4.05 -17.00 -15.31
C LYS A 4 2.96 -17.36 -14.28
N PHE A 5 1.69 -17.30 -14.69
CA PHE A 5 0.55 -17.64 -13.86
C PHE A 5 0.50 -19.13 -13.51
N VAL A 6 0.77 -20.02 -14.46
CA VAL A 6 0.87 -21.48 -14.21
C VAL A 6 1.95 -21.80 -13.18
N GLY A 7 3.11 -21.15 -13.25
CA GLY A 7 4.17 -21.30 -12.25
C GLY A 7 3.75 -20.86 -10.84
N ALA A 8 3.02 -19.75 -10.73
CA ALA A 8 2.50 -19.27 -9.45
C ALA A 8 1.45 -20.23 -8.84
N VAL A 9 0.53 -20.72 -9.67
CA VAL A 9 -0.47 -21.71 -9.26
C VAL A 9 0.20 -23.00 -8.80
N ALA A 10 1.19 -23.50 -9.55
CA ALA A 10 1.94 -24.70 -9.18
C ALA A 10 2.72 -24.50 -7.86
N ALA A 11 3.36 -23.35 -7.67
CA ALA A 11 4.08 -23.01 -6.45
C ALA A 11 3.14 -22.92 -5.23
N ALA A 12 1.97 -22.30 -5.39
CA ALA A 12 0.95 -22.22 -4.34
C ALA A 12 0.41 -23.61 -3.97
N LEU A 13 0.11 -24.45 -4.97
CA LEU A 13 -0.33 -25.83 -4.73
C LEU A 13 0.75 -26.66 -4.04
N ALA A 14 2.01 -26.51 -4.45
CA ALA A 14 3.13 -27.18 -3.79
C ALA A 14 3.25 -26.73 -2.32
N LEU A 15 3.13 -25.44 -2.04
CA LEU A 15 3.18 -24.93 -0.67
C LEU A 15 2.06 -25.51 0.20
N ILE A 16 0.83 -25.50 -0.31
CA ILE A 16 -0.34 -26.06 0.39
C ILE A 16 -0.14 -27.56 0.62
N ALA A 17 0.31 -28.30 -0.39
CA ALA A 17 0.56 -29.73 -0.29
C ALA A 17 1.69 -30.04 0.73
N GLY A 18 2.77 -29.27 0.75
CA GLY A 18 3.86 -29.42 1.70
C GLY A 18 3.42 -29.13 3.14
N LEU A 19 2.70 -28.03 3.36
CA LEU A 19 2.10 -27.69 4.65
C LEU A 19 1.11 -28.77 5.13
N TRP A 20 0.31 -29.30 4.22
CA TRP A 20 -0.60 -30.40 4.52
C TRP A 20 0.16 -31.66 4.95
N LEU A 21 1.24 -32.03 4.26
CA LEU A 21 2.06 -33.19 4.63
C LEU A 21 2.64 -33.05 6.05
N MET A 22 3.01 -31.82 6.45
CA MET A 22 3.53 -31.55 7.79
C MET A 22 2.46 -31.70 8.89
N ILE A 23 1.21 -31.34 8.61
CA ILE A 23 0.13 -31.37 9.59
C ILE A 23 -0.67 -32.68 9.60
N ALA A 24 -0.63 -33.44 8.48
CA ALA A 24 -1.36 -34.68 8.28
C ALA A 24 -1.18 -35.73 9.40
N PRO A 25 0.04 -36.05 9.88
CA PRO A 25 0.20 -37.06 10.92
C PRO A 25 -0.47 -36.69 12.26
N PHE A 26 -0.59 -35.39 12.54
CA PHE A 26 -1.28 -34.87 13.72
C PHE A 26 -2.79 -34.77 13.51
N ALA A 27 -3.23 -34.33 12.32
CA ALA A 27 -4.63 -34.16 12.00
C ALA A 27 -5.38 -35.49 11.84
N LEU A 28 -4.70 -36.54 11.39
CA LEU A 28 -5.26 -37.87 11.17
C LEU A 28 -5.13 -38.79 12.40
N GLY A 29 -4.48 -38.31 13.49
CA GLY A 29 -4.28 -39.09 14.71
C GLY A 29 -3.40 -40.33 14.54
N THR A 30 -2.57 -40.37 13.49
CA THR A 30 -1.61 -41.45 13.26
C THR A 30 -0.42 -41.34 14.21
N GLN A 31 -0.09 -40.13 14.66
CA GLN A 31 0.87 -39.86 15.73
C GLN A 31 0.12 -39.69 17.07
N ALA A 32 0.53 -40.44 18.10
CA ALA A 32 -0.06 -40.33 19.43
C ALA A 32 0.38 -39.05 20.15
N ASP A 33 -0.57 -38.37 20.81
CA ASP A 33 -0.30 -37.15 21.58
C ASP A 33 0.66 -37.42 22.74
N GLY A 34 1.80 -36.71 22.75
CA GLY A 34 2.81 -36.80 23.81
C GLY A 34 3.81 -37.97 23.67
N ALA A 35 3.76 -38.75 22.60
CA ALA A 35 4.77 -39.76 22.27
C ALA A 35 5.90 -39.20 21.40
N ASP A 36 7.07 -39.84 21.46
CA ASP A 36 8.18 -39.54 20.54
C ASP A 36 7.74 -39.68 19.08
N TRP A 37 8.29 -38.83 18.20
CA TRP A 37 7.96 -38.87 16.78
C TRP A 37 8.38 -40.19 16.19
N THR A 38 7.43 -40.89 15.57
CA THR A 38 7.73 -42.13 14.86
C THR A 38 8.53 -41.82 13.59
N ASP A 39 9.36 -42.77 13.13
CA ASP A 39 10.13 -42.63 11.87
C ASP A 39 9.26 -42.21 10.67
N PRO A 40 8.03 -42.74 10.50
CA PRO A 40 7.10 -42.27 9.48
C PRO A 40 6.75 -40.78 9.61
N THR A 41 6.38 -40.31 10.80
CA THR A 41 6.02 -38.91 11.06
C THR A 41 7.20 -37.96 10.79
N LEU A 42 8.41 -38.36 11.17
CA LEU A 42 9.62 -37.61 10.83
C LEU A 42 9.78 -37.48 9.31
N SER A 43 9.65 -38.59 8.58
CA SER A 43 9.81 -38.58 7.12
C SER A 43 8.74 -37.74 6.41
N GLU A 44 7.48 -37.84 6.84
CA GLU A 44 6.37 -37.05 6.31
C GLU A 44 6.55 -35.56 6.60
N PHE A 45 6.93 -35.21 7.83
CA PHE A 45 7.17 -33.82 8.20
C PHE A 45 8.32 -33.19 7.39
N TRP A 46 9.46 -33.87 7.29
CA TRP A 46 10.63 -33.35 6.56
C TRP A 46 10.41 -33.29 5.05
N THR A 47 9.69 -34.26 4.48
CA THR A 47 9.30 -34.24 3.07
C THR A 47 8.32 -33.09 2.81
N GLY A 48 7.35 -32.89 3.70
CA GLY A 48 6.41 -31.77 3.67
C GLY A 48 7.10 -30.43 3.71
N LEU A 49 8.07 -30.28 4.62
CA LEU A 49 8.91 -29.09 4.73
C LEU A 49 9.69 -28.83 3.44
N GLY A 50 10.31 -29.86 2.86
CA GLY A 50 11.03 -29.73 1.59
C GLY A 50 10.14 -29.22 0.46
N VAL A 51 8.96 -29.80 0.30
CA VAL A 51 7.96 -29.39 -0.70
C VAL A 51 7.47 -27.96 -0.43
N ALA A 52 7.22 -27.60 0.83
CA ALA A 52 6.80 -26.27 1.23
C ALA A 52 7.87 -25.21 0.90
N VAL A 53 9.15 -25.49 1.17
CA VAL A 53 10.27 -24.59 0.85
C VAL A 53 10.37 -24.35 -0.65
N VAL A 54 10.27 -25.40 -1.47
CA VAL A 54 10.29 -25.26 -2.93
C VAL A 54 9.10 -24.42 -3.43
N GLY A 55 7.91 -24.67 -2.91
CA GLY A 55 6.73 -23.84 -3.21
C GLY A 55 6.93 -22.38 -2.83
N LEU A 56 7.51 -22.11 -1.65
CA LEU A 56 7.78 -20.77 -1.16
C LEU A 56 8.76 -20.02 -2.06
N ILE A 57 9.85 -20.68 -2.47
CA ILE A 57 10.82 -20.11 -3.42
C ILE A 57 10.12 -19.75 -4.73
N GLY A 58 9.23 -20.61 -5.22
CA GLY A 58 8.42 -20.35 -6.42
C GLY A 58 7.54 -19.10 -6.27
N ILE A 59 6.87 -18.91 -5.13
CA ILE A 59 6.07 -17.72 -4.85
C ILE A 59 6.96 -16.47 -4.78
N VAL A 60 8.07 -16.52 -4.05
CA VAL A 60 9.00 -15.39 -3.93
C VAL A 60 9.54 -14.97 -5.30
N ALA A 61 9.94 -15.93 -6.13
CA ALA A 61 10.38 -15.66 -7.50
C ALA A 61 9.27 -15.02 -8.35
N PHE A 62 8.03 -15.47 -8.20
CA PHE A 62 6.90 -14.88 -8.91
C PHE A 62 6.61 -13.44 -8.45
N VAL A 63 6.65 -13.16 -7.15
CA VAL A 63 6.51 -11.81 -6.58
C VAL A 63 7.63 -10.90 -7.07
N ALA A 64 8.88 -11.38 -7.05
CA ALA A 64 10.02 -10.64 -7.59
C ALA A 64 9.84 -10.31 -9.08
N ALA A 65 9.35 -11.26 -9.87
CA ALA A 65 9.08 -11.04 -11.30
C ALA A 65 7.96 -10.01 -11.54
N ILE A 66 6.93 -9.96 -10.69
CA ILE A 66 5.91 -8.90 -10.74
C ILE A 66 6.52 -7.55 -10.35
N TYR A 67 7.32 -7.53 -9.28
CA TYR A 67 7.97 -6.30 -8.80
C TYR A 67 8.90 -5.70 -9.86
N GLU A 68 9.70 -6.52 -10.54
CA GLU A 68 10.51 -6.09 -11.68
C GLU A 68 9.66 -5.56 -12.84
N ASP A 69 8.55 -6.22 -13.17
CA ASP A 69 7.63 -5.75 -14.21
C ASP A 69 6.98 -4.40 -13.83
N LEU A 70 6.71 -4.16 -12.54
CA LEU A 70 6.19 -2.88 -12.03
C LEU A 70 7.25 -1.77 -12.04
N LEU A 71 8.50 -2.08 -11.67
CA LEU A 71 9.65 -1.18 -11.76
C LEU A 71 9.88 -0.75 -13.21
N LYS A 72 9.89 -1.69 -14.15
CA LYS A 72 10.07 -1.41 -15.59
C LYS A 72 8.98 -0.50 -16.15
N ARG A 73 7.76 -0.59 -15.61
CA ARG A 73 6.62 0.24 -16.00
C ARG A 73 6.63 1.63 -15.34
N GLY A 74 7.60 1.94 -14.50
CA GLY A 74 7.71 3.22 -13.80
C GLY A 74 6.63 3.43 -12.72
N LEU A 75 5.86 2.40 -12.37
CA LEU A 75 4.83 2.45 -11.33
C LEU A 75 5.44 2.37 -9.92
N VAL A 76 6.69 1.90 -9.82
CA VAL A 76 7.44 1.84 -8.56
C VAL A 76 8.73 2.64 -8.76
N VAL A 77 8.89 3.73 -8.01
CA VAL A 77 10.15 4.46 -7.97
C VAL A 77 11.07 3.69 -7.03
N LYS A 78 12.17 3.14 -7.56
CA LYS A 78 13.23 2.57 -6.72
C LYS A 78 13.78 3.71 -5.87
N ARG A 79 13.48 3.71 -4.58
CA ARG A 79 14.10 4.65 -3.64
C ARG A 79 15.57 4.28 -3.58
N GLU A 80 16.39 4.96 -4.38
CA GLU A 80 17.83 4.82 -4.30
C GLU A 80 18.22 5.20 -2.88
N ARG A 81 18.68 4.20 -2.13
CA ARG A 81 19.44 4.47 -0.91
C ARG A 81 20.67 5.27 -1.38
N PRO A 82 20.91 6.48 -0.88
CA PRO A 82 22.10 7.24 -1.25
C PRO A 82 23.31 6.34 -1.04
N ALA A 83 24.14 6.20 -2.09
CA ALA A 83 25.41 5.50 -1.97
C ALA A 83 26.21 6.14 -0.83
N PRO A 84 26.98 5.37 -0.04
CA PRO A 84 27.91 5.95 0.92
C PRO A 84 28.97 6.75 0.15
N GLU A 85 28.73 8.04 0.05
CA GLU A 85 29.63 9.01 -0.55
C GLU A 85 30.91 9.04 0.29
N PRO A 86 32.11 8.96 -0.32
CA PRO A 86 33.36 9.04 0.42
C PRO A 86 33.42 10.39 1.13
N GLU A 87 33.45 10.32 2.46
CA GLU A 87 33.58 11.37 3.47
C GLU A 87 34.05 12.74 2.92
N ALA A 88 33.13 13.50 2.34
CA ALA A 88 33.26 14.93 2.15
C ALA A 88 32.71 15.61 3.43
N PRO A 89 33.39 16.63 3.97
CA PRO A 89 33.10 17.16 5.29
C PRO A 89 31.62 17.55 5.40
N ALA A 90 30.99 17.06 6.48
CA ALA A 90 29.57 17.14 6.75
C ALA A 90 28.97 18.51 6.38
N VAL A 91 28.35 18.59 5.20
CA VAL A 91 27.38 19.64 4.93
C VAL A 91 26.16 19.28 5.75
N VAL A 92 25.88 20.10 6.76
CA VAL A 92 24.70 19.98 7.61
C VAL A 92 23.49 19.89 6.68
N ALA A 93 22.87 18.71 6.61
CA ALA A 93 21.63 18.52 5.88
C ALA A 93 20.61 19.52 6.42
N PRO A 94 19.85 20.25 5.58
CA PRO A 94 18.74 21.05 6.09
C PRO A 94 17.80 20.09 6.81
N GLN A 95 17.72 20.28 8.12
CA GLN A 95 16.91 19.47 9.01
C GLN A 95 15.47 19.56 8.52
N GLY A 96 14.86 18.40 8.26
CA GLY A 96 13.62 18.27 7.51
C GLY A 96 12.54 19.26 7.94
N ALA A 97 11.87 19.84 6.94
CA ALA A 97 10.64 20.63 7.02
C ALA A 97 10.29 21.09 8.44
N SER A 98 11.09 22.03 8.96
CA SER A 98 10.87 22.56 10.29
C SER A 98 9.50 23.23 10.32
N SER A 99 8.84 23.25 11.49
CA SER A 99 7.54 23.92 11.65
C SER A 99 7.53 25.36 11.14
N ALA A 100 8.69 26.01 11.06
CA ALA A 100 8.87 27.34 10.48
C ALA A 100 8.72 27.38 8.95
N GLU A 101 9.15 26.34 8.21
CA GLU A 101 8.94 26.24 6.76
C GLU A 101 7.47 25.97 6.43
N LEU A 102 6.81 25.12 7.22
CA LEU A 102 5.36 24.88 7.10
C LEU A 102 4.55 26.14 7.39
N ALA A 103 4.92 26.91 8.41
CA ALA A 103 4.33 28.21 8.69
C ALA A 103 4.56 29.22 7.55
N SER A 104 5.74 29.18 6.93
CA SER A 104 6.07 30.04 5.78
C SER A 104 5.25 29.68 4.53
N LEU A 105 4.96 28.40 4.32
CA LEU A 105 4.11 27.93 3.22
C LEU A 105 2.62 28.23 3.44
N LEU A 106 2.16 28.28 4.69
CA LEU A 106 0.76 28.52 5.05
C LEU A 106 0.41 30.02 5.16
N ALA A 107 1.39 30.90 5.39
CA ALA A 107 1.18 32.34 5.53
C ALA A 107 0.43 32.99 4.36
N PRO A 108 0.73 32.69 3.07
CA PRO A 108 0.00 33.29 1.94
C PRO A 108 -1.48 32.87 1.90
N LEU A 109 -1.79 31.64 2.31
CA LEU A 109 -3.16 31.10 2.31
C LEU A 109 -4.00 31.73 3.43
N VAL A 110 -3.40 31.97 4.60
CA VAL A 110 -4.06 32.62 5.73
C VAL A 110 -4.32 34.10 5.44
N GLU A 111 -3.38 34.80 4.78
CA GLU A 111 -3.58 36.20 4.40
C GLU A 111 -4.68 36.34 3.34
N ALA A 112 -4.70 35.45 2.33
CA ALA A 112 -5.77 35.41 1.34
C ALA A 112 -7.15 35.17 1.98
N LEU A 113 -7.24 34.29 2.98
CA LEU A 113 -8.48 34.03 3.71
C LEU A 113 -8.91 35.22 4.58
N ARG A 114 -7.96 35.93 5.17
CA ARG A 114 -8.21 37.13 5.97
C ARG A 114 -8.75 38.28 5.10
N GLU A 115 -8.17 38.45 3.92
CA GLU A 115 -8.60 39.45 2.94
C GLU A 115 -10.00 39.14 2.41
N ASP A 116 -10.32 37.87 2.14
CA ASP A 116 -11.65 37.44 1.69
C ASP A 116 -12.75 37.70 2.75
N MET A 117 -12.48 37.44 4.03
CA MET A 117 -13.42 37.78 5.11
C MET A 117 -13.61 39.28 5.30
N GLN A 118 -12.55 40.09 5.15
CA GLN A 118 -12.66 41.55 5.23
C GLN A 118 -13.42 42.13 4.03
N ASN A 119 -13.25 41.55 2.85
CA ASN A 119 -13.97 41.94 1.65
C ASN A 119 -15.46 41.58 1.75
N THR A 120 -15.77 40.41 2.32
CA THR A 120 -17.14 39.97 2.61
C THR A 120 -17.81 40.87 3.65
N GLY A 121 -17.08 41.29 4.69
CA GLY A 121 -17.56 42.25 5.69
C GLY A 121 -17.85 43.65 5.15
N ARG A 122 -17.15 44.06 4.07
CA ARG A 122 -17.37 45.35 3.37
C ARG A 122 -18.51 45.29 2.34
N SER A 123 -18.78 44.10 1.80
CA SER A 123 -19.86 43.86 0.82
C SER A 123 -21.27 43.76 1.43
N GLY A 124 -21.37 43.78 2.77
CA GLY A 124 -22.65 43.68 3.50
C GLY A 124 -23.63 44.84 3.32
N ASP A 125 -23.27 45.90 2.60
CA ASP A 125 -24.11 47.10 2.42
C ASP A 125 -24.65 47.30 0.99
N HIS A 126 -24.41 46.36 0.06
CA HIS A 126 -25.04 46.36 -1.26
C HIS A 126 -26.17 45.34 -1.37
N ARG A 127 -27.00 45.25 -0.32
CA ARG A 127 -28.35 44.68 -0.42
C ARG A 127 -29.27 45.70 -1.10
N GLN A 128 -28.97 46.02 -2.36
CA GLN A 128 -29.87 46.81 -3.21
C GLN A 128 -30.97 45.89 -3.74
N ASN A 129 -32.01 45.89 -2.93
CA ASN A 129 -33.38 45.44 -3.13
C ASN A 129 -33.87 45.60 -4.59
N GLY A 130 -33.67 44.55 -5.41
CA GLY A 130 -34.36 44.36 -6.68
C GLY A 130 -35.74 43.78 -6.42
N THR A 131 -36.68 44.69 -6.13
CA THR A 131 -38.10 44.47 -5.89
C THR A 131 -38.73 43.50 -6.88
N THR A 132 -39.43 42.52 -6.31
CA THR A 132 -40.49 41.68 -6.89
C THR A 132 -41.27 42.32 -8.05
N THR A 133 -41.31 41.64 -9.19
CA THR A 133 -42.50 41.65 -10.06
C THR A 133 -42.83 40.22 -10.48
N LEU A 134 -43.51 39.51 -9.58
CA LEU A 134 -44.33 38.35 -9.90
C LEU A 134 -45.60 38.92 -10.55
N VAL A 135 -45.65 39.00 -11.88
CA VAL A 135 -46.89 39.24 -12.61
C VAL A 135 -47.43 37.89 -13.04
N GLY A 136 -48.43 37.41 -12.29
CA GLY A 136 -49.39 36.46 -12.84
C GLY A 136 -50.20 37.16 -13.93
N VAL A 137 -50.19 36.59 -15.13
CA VAL A 137 -51.25 36.80 -16.12
C VAL A 137 -51.83 35.42 -16.40
N GLU A 138 -52.77 35.02 -15.55
CA GLU A 138 -53.95 34.31 -16.03
C GLU A 138 -54.84 35.38 -16.69
N GLU A 139 -55.03 35.31 -18.01
CA GLU A 139 -56.34 35.45 -18.67
C GLU A 139 -56.21 35.39 -20.20
N ASN A 140 -56.98 34.46 -20.79
CA ASN A 140 -57.73 34.64 -22.03
C ASN A 140 -57.02 34.44 -23.40
N ARG A 141 -56.95 33.19 -23.87
CA ARG A 141 -57.79 32.66 -24.98
C ARG A 141 -57.49 31.21 -25.31
#